data_AF-A0A3M1D3I4-F1
#
_entry.id   AF-A0A3M1D3I4-F1
#
_cell.length_a   1.000
_cell.length_b   1.000
_cell.length_c   1.000
_cell.angle_alpha   90.00
_cell.angle_beta   90.00
_cell.angle_gamma   90.00
#
_symmetry.space_group_name_H-M   'P 1'
#
loop_
_entity.id
_entity.type
_entity.pdbx_description
1 polymer ?
#
loop_
_entity_poly.entity_id
_entity_poly.type
_entity_poly.pdbx_seq_one_letter_code
_entity_poly.pdbx_strand_id
1 'polypeptide(L)'
;MTVIVRWYGVQVGKELKEALADLEDRILDRITVLAEENVVANDQIDTGHMRKSFYIISPRQNTYRLTHPPGVYWGRKSRAFVPRERAPEITPNADTSIAANSAPYALHPELRQSFMYVAALQMRKEAPTLIRKVGKDHFGG
;
A
#
# COMPACT_ATOMS: atom_id res chain seq x y z
N MET A 1 -10.39 26.48 -46.09
CA MET A 1 -10.16 27.07 -44.76
C MET A 1 -10.41 25.98 -43.72
N THR A 2 -9.37 25.45 -43.10
CA THR A 2 -9.50 24.33 -42.14
C THR A 2 -9.66 24.90 -40.74
N VAL A 3 -10.83 24.71 -40.14
CA VAL A 3 -11.10 25.12 -38.74
C VAL A 3 -10.55 24.02 -37.84
N ILE A 4 -9.47 24.30 -37.11
CA ILE A 4 -8.94 23.41 -36.08
C ILE A 4 -9.70 23.70 -34.79
N VAL A 5 -10.70 22.89 -34.47
CA VAL A 5 -11.35 22.92 -33.16
C VAL A 5 -10.44 22.21 -32.16
N ARG A 6 -9.67 22.96 -31.37
CA ARG A 6 -8.94 22.40 -30.21
C ARG A 6 -9.96 22.09 -29.13
N TRP A 7 -10.41 20.83 -29.06
CA TRP A 7 -11.43 20.39 -28.11
C TRP A 7 -10.87 20.42 -26.68
N TYR A 8 -11.39 21.32 -25.84
CA TYR A 8 -11.04 21.47 -24.42
C TYR A 8 -11.13 20.16 -23.63
N GLY A 9 -11.97 19.21 -24.07
CA GLY A 9 -12.15 17.93 -23.39
C GLY A 9 -10.94 17.00 -23.41
N VAL A 10 -9.99 17.16 -24.36
CA VAL A 10 -8.72 16.40 -24.31
C VAL A 10 -7.87 16.86 -23.12
N GLN A 11 -7.81 18.16 -22.89
CA GLN A 11 -7.03 18.74 -21.80
C GLN A 11 -7.69 18.45 -20.45
N VAL A 12 -9.01 18.67 -20.33
CA VAL A 12 -9.77 18.33 -19.12
C VAL A 12 -9.68 16.83 -18.80
N GLY A 13 -9.75 15.97 -19.82
CA GLY A 13 -9.60 14.52 -19.65
C GLY A 13 -8.21 14.12 -19.15
N LYS A 14 -7.16 14.82 -19.59
CA LYS A 14 -5.79 14.61 -19.09
C LYS A 14 -5.65 15.06 -17.64
N GLU A 15 -6.08 16.28 -17.32
CA GLU A 15 -6.02 16.83 -15.97
C GLU A 15 -6.80 15.97 -14.97
N LEU A 16 -7.97 15.45 -15.37
CA LEU A 16 -8.75 14.52 -14.55
C LEU A 16 -8.00 13.20 -14.29
N LYS A 17 -7.34 12.64 -15.31
CA LYS A 17 -6.53 11.42 -15.13
C LYS A 17 -5.37 11.64 -14.17
N GLU A 18 -4.68 12.77 -14.29
CA GLU A 18 -3.58 13.13 -13.40
C GLU A 18 -4.07 13.29 -11.95
N ALA A 19 -5.20 13.99 -11.76
CA ALA A 19 -5.81 14.17 -10.46
C ALA A 19 -6.30 12.85 -9.82
N LEU A 20 -6.85 11.93 -10.62
CA LEU A 20 -7.26 10.61 -10.14
C LEU A 20 -6.05 9.75 -9.73
N ALA A 21 -4.96 9.81 -10.49
CA ALA A 21 -3.72 9.12 -10.14
C ALA A 21 -3.08 9.69 -8.86
N ASP A 22 -3.09 11.02 -8.69
CA ASP A 22 -2.65 11.66 -7.44
C ASP A 22 -3.51 11.24 -6.23
N LEU A 23 -4.83 11.11 -6.44
CA LEU A 23 -5.75 10.67 -5.41
C LEU A 23 -5.53 9.20 -5.04
N GLU A 24 -5.29 8.34 -6.03
CA GLU A 24 -4.96 6.93 -5.84
C GLU A 24 -3.68 6.77 -5.01
N ASP A 25 -2.62 7.51 -5.37
CA ASP A 25 -1.36 7.55 -4.62
C ASP A 25 -1.57 7.90 -3.15
N ARG A 26 -2.35 8.95 -2.87
CA ARG A 26 -2.68 9.37 -1.51
C ARG A 26 -3.47 8.31 -0.73
N ILE A 27 -4.36 7.58 -1.41
CA ILE A 27 -5.11 6.47 -0.80
C ILE A 27 -4.16 5.34 -0.40
N LEU A 28 -3.23 4.96 -1.30
CA LEU A 28 -2.25 3.91 -1.02
C LEU A 28 -1.33 4.30 0.14
N ASP A 29 -0.83 5.55 0.15
CA ASP A 29 -0.03 6.10 1.25
C ASP A 29 -0.82 6.09 2.56
N ARG A 30 -2.10 6.47 2.54
CA ARG A 30 -2.93 6.43 3.74
C ARG A 30 -3.14 5.01 4.25
N ILE A 31 -3.32 4.03 3.34
CA ILE A 31 -3.44 2.62 3.70
C ILE A 31 -2.16 2.11 4.37
N THR A 32 -0.97 2.45 3.85
CA THR A 32 0.30 2.02 4.47
C THR A 32 0.51 2.64 5.85
N VAL A 33 0.16 3.92 6.02
CA VAL A 33 0.19 4.61 7.33
C VAL A 33 -0.75 3.93 8.33
N LEU A 34 -2.01 3.68 7.94
CA LEU A 34 -2.98 3.00 8.79
C LEU A 34 -2.52 1.56 9.14
N ALA A 35 -1.89 0.86 8.20
CA ALA A 35 -1.33 -0.45 8.45
C ALA A 35 -0.19 -0.41 9.46
N GLU A 36 0.71 0.58 9.40
CA GLU A 36 1.73 0.80 10.43
C GLU A 36 1.11 1.08 11.80
N GLU A 37 0.08 1.92 11.88
CA GLU A 37 -0.63 2.23 13.12
C GLU A 37 -1.26 0.96 13.72
N ASN A 38 -1.90 0.12 12.89
CA ASN A 38 -2.50 -1.13 13.32
C ASN A 38 -1.45 -2.15 13.81
N VAL A 39 -0.28 -2.20 13.17
CA VAL A 39 0.87 -3.01 13.61
C VAL A 39 1.32 -2.61 15.02
N VAL A 40 1.42 -1.30 15.27
CA VAL A 40 1.82 -0.76 16.59
C VAL A 40 0.75 -1.06 17.63
N ALA A 41 -0.52 -0.81 17.32
CA ALA A 41 -1.64 -1.05 18.23
C ALA A 41 -1.78 -2.52 18.64
N ASN A 42 -1.46 -3.46 17.74
CA ASN A 42 -1.57 -4.90 17.99
C ASN A 42 -0.35 -5.51 18.71
N ASP A 43 0.66 -4.69 19.09
CA ASP A 43 1.96 -5.16 19.61
C ASP A 43 2.59 -6.27 18.74
N GLN A 44 2.41 -6.13 17.43
CA GLN A 44 2.92 -7.08 16.46
C GLN A 44 4.42 -6.91 16.27
N ILE A 45 5.06 -8.01 15.85
CA ILE A 45 6.51 -8.24 15.80
C ILE A 45 7.30 -7.01 15.35
N ASP A 46 8.39 -6.73 16.07
CA ASP A 46 9.54 -5.94 15.63
C ASP A 46 9.20 -4.70 14.78
N THR A 47 8.46 -3.78 15.39
CA THR A 47 7.86 -2.60 14.74
C THR A 47 8.87 -1.80 13.91
N GLY A 48 10.16 -1.78 14.26
CA GLY A 48 11.15 -1.00 13.53
C GLY A 48 11.38 -1.48 12.09
N HIS A 49 11.63 -2.78 11.90
CA HIS A 49 11.84 -3.32 10.55
C HIS A 49 10.52 -3.45 9.82
N MET A 50 9.47 -3.97 10.47
CA MET A 50 8.19 -4.24 9.82
C MET A 50 7.48 -2.98 9.32
N ARG A 51 7.56 -1.85 10.06
CA ARG A 51 6.98 -0.58 9.62
C ARG A 51 7.65 -0.05 8.37
N LYS A 52 8.97 -0.26 8.24
CA LYS A 52 9.75 0.16 7.07
C LYS A 52 9.74 -0.88 5.94
N SER A 53 8.84 -1.85 6.01
CA SER A 53 8.62 -2.85 4.97
C SER A 53 7.35 -2.58 4.16
N PHE A 54 6.50 -1.63 4.55
CA PHE A 54 5.38 -1.23 3.71
C PHE A 54 5.87 -0.47 2.47
N TYR A 55 5.26 -0.76 1.33
CA TYR A 55 5.55 -0.10 0.07
C TYR A 55 4.30 -0.01 -0.79
N ILE A 56 4.39 0.85 -1.78
CA ILE A 56 3.36 1.06 -2.78
C ILE A 56 3.95 1.00 -4.18
N ILE A 57 3.14 0.54 -5.12
CA ILE A 57 3.43 0.53 -6.54
C ILE A 57 2.19 1.07 -7.24
N SER A 58 2.34 2.14 -8.01
CA SER A 58 1.32 2.76 -8.83
C SER A 58 1.96 3.20 -10.16
N PRO A 59 1.18 3.67 -11.14
CA PRO A 59 1.73 4.25 -12.37
C PRO A 59 2.70 5.42 -12.14
N ARG A 60 2.61 6.10 -11.01
CA ARG A 60 3.40 7.30 -10.70
C ARG A 60 4.54 7.05 -9.74
N GLN A 61 4.46 6.01 -8.91
CA GLN A 61 5.47 5.74 -7.89
C GLN A 61 5.68 4.27 -7.61
N ASN A 62 6.90 3.95 -7.22
CA ASN A 62 7.29 2.64 -6.73
C ASN A 62 8.25 2.82 -5.57
N THR A 63 7.76 2.56 -4.36
CA THR A 63 8.53 2.75 -3.13
C THR A 63 9.16 1.46 -2.62
N TYR A 64 9.06 0.35 -3.36
CA TYR A 64 9.62 -0.95 -2.94
C TYR A 64 11.11 -0.84 -2.59
N ARG A 65 11.88 -0.09 -3.38
CA ARG A 65 13.32 0.12 -3.15
C ARG A 65 13.64 0.92 -1.89
N LEU A 66 12.67 1.68 -1.36
CA LEU A 66 12.80 2.44 -0.12
C LEU A 66 12.56 1.58 1.13
N THR A 67 12.04 0.35 0.96
CA THR A 67 11.88 -0.57 2.08
C THR A 67 13.21 -1.07 2.60
N HIS A 68 13.24 -1.44 3.89
CA HIS A 68 14.43 -1.98 4.52
C HIS A 68 15.05 -3.14 3.71
N PRO A 69 16.36 -3.09 3.43
CA PRO A 69 17.04 -4.17 2.72
C PRO A 69 17.11 -5.45 3.58
N PRO A 70 17.42 -6.60 2.97
CA PRO A 70 17.77 -7.79 3.75
C PRO A 70 19.02 -7.54 4.59
N GLY A 71 19.10 -8.17 5.76
CA GLY A 71 20.21 -7.99 6.69
C GLY A 71 19.88 -8.45 8.10
N VAL A 72 20.78 -8.17 9.04
CA VAL A 72 20.61 -8.53 10.45
C VAL A 72 20.18 -7.30 11.24
N TYR A 73 19.03 -7.39 11.91
CA TYR A 73 18.42 -6.26 12.62
C TYR A 73 18.16 -6.62 14.08
N TRP A 74 18.27 -5.62 14.96
CA TRP A 74 17.93 -5.81 16.37
C TRP A 74 16.42 -6.00 16.54
N GLY A 75 16.03 -7.17 17.03
CA GLY A 75 14.65 -7.51 17.30
C GLY A 75 14.18 -7.02 18.67
N ARG A 76 13.28 -6.04 18.72
CA ARG A 76 12.78 -5.49 20.00
C ARG A 76 12.07 -6.56 20.84
N LYS A 77 11.30 -7.43 20.19
CA LYS A 77 10.52 -8.51 20.85
C LYS A 77 11.37 -9.71 21.24
N SER A 78 12.31 -10.11 20.39
CA SER A 78 13.23 -11.24 20.64
C SER A 78 14.42 -10.87 21.51
N ARG A 79 14.72 -9.57 21.68
CA ARG A 79 15.93 -9.05 22.33
C ARG A 79 17.22 -9.66 21.76
N ALA A 80 17.23 -9.89 20.45
CA ALA A 80 18.33 -10.52 19.74
C ALA A 80 18.45 -9.96 18.32
N PHE A 81 19.63 -10.07 17.74
CA PHE A 81 19.83 -9.81 16.31
C PHE A 81 19.21 -10.93 15.48
N VAL A 82 18.26 -10.58 14.61
CA VAL A 82 17.51 -11.54 13.80
C VAL A 82 17.77 -11.26 12.32
N PRO A 83 18.07 -12.28 11.50
CA PRO A 83 18.14 -12.11 10.06
C PRO A 83 16.75 -11.78 9.51
N ARG A 84 16.71 -10.77 8.63
CA ARG A 84 15.51 -10.32 7.94
C ARG A 84 15.73 -10.42 6.45
N GLU A 85 14.73 -10.94 5.77
CA GLU A 85 14.66 -11.04 4.32
C GLU A 85 13.68 -10.00 3.79
N ARG A 86 13.85 -9.64 2.51
CA ARG A 86 12.90 -8.83 1.78
C ARG A 86 12.25 -9.69 0.70
N ALA A 87 10.93 -9.80 0.73
CA ALA A 87 10.13 -10.47 -0.28
C ALA A 87 10.38 -9.82 -1.66
N PRO A 88 10.32 -10.59 -2.76
CA PRO A 88 10.48 -10.03 -4.10
C PRO A 88 9.46 -8.93 -4.38
N GLU A 89 9.85 -8.01 -5.25
CA GLU A 89 8.96 -6.96 -5.75
C GLU A 89 7.81 -7.59 -6.54
N ILE A 90 6.58 -7.14 -6.28
CA ILE A 90 5.42 -7.54 -7.07
C ILE A 90 5.34 -6.63 -8.30
N THR A 91 5.18 -7.22 -9.48
CA THR A 91 4.89 -6.45 -10.70
C THR A 91 3.38 -6.40 -10.91
N PRO A 92 2.71 -5.24 -10.72
CA PRO A 92 1.29 -5.13 -11.02
C PRO A 92 1.01 -5.18 -12.52
N ASN A 93 -0.23 -5.52 -12.88
CA ASN A 93 -0.75 -5.27 -14.22
C ASN A 93 -0.87 -3.76 -14.45
N ALA A 94 -0.97 -3.33 -15.72
CA ALA A 94 -0.98 -1.91 -16.11
C ALA A 94 -2.05 -1.06 -15.40
N ASP A 95 -3.16 -1.67 -15.00
CA ASP A 95 -4.31 -1.00 -14.35
C ASP A 95 -4.41 -1.33 -12.86
N THR A 96 -3.32 -1.72 -12.21
CA THR A 96 -3.33 -2.11 -10.80
C THR A 96 -2.30 -1.32 -10.02
N SER A 97 -2.75 -0.68 -8.96
CA SER A 97 -1.86 -0.18 -7.92
C SER A 97 -1.92 -1.06 -6.68
N ILE A 98 -0.82 -1.13 -5.96
CA ILE A 98 -0.60 -2.06 -4.86
C ILE A 98 -0.10 -1.27 -3.65
N ALA A 99 -0.66 -1.55 -2.49
CA ALA A 99 -0.03 -1.32 -1.20
C ALA A 99 0.28 -2.69 -0.59
N ALA A 100 1.52 -2.95 -0.21
CA ALA A 100 1.99 -4.25 0.23
C ALA A 100 3.06 -4.13 1.32
N ASN A 101 3.39 -5.27 1.94
CA ASN A 101 4.46 -5.37 2.92
C ASN A 101 5.55 -6.33 2.39
N SER A 102 6.80 -5.86 2.37
CA SER A 102 7.96 -6.60 1.87
C SER A 102 8.60 -7.51 2.91
N ALA A 103 8.12 -7.54 4.16
CA ALA A 103 8.60 -8.44 5.21
C ALA A 103 7.88 -9.80 5.11
N PRO A 104 8.54 -10.90 4.69
CA PRO A 104 7.88 -12.20 4.54
C PRO A 104 7.28 -12.71 5.86
N TYR A 105 7.97 -12.45 6.97
CA TYR A 105 7.52 -12.85 8.31
C TYR A 105 6.25 -12.13 8.76
N ALA A 106 5.81 -11.06 8.08
CA ALA A 106 4.59 -10.33 8.39
C ALA A 106 3.32 -11.07 7.92
N LEU A 107 3.45 -12.06 7.02
CA LEU A 107 2.33 -12.86 6.55
C LEU A 107 1.61 -13.58 7.69
N HIS A 108 2.37 -14.22 8.58
CA HIS A 108 1.79 -14.99 9.67
C HIS A 108 1.06 -14.11 10.72
N PRO A 109 1.62 -12.97 11.17
CA PRO A 109 0.88 -11.96 11.93
C PRO A 109 -0.38 -11.43 11.21
N GLU A 110 -0.31 -11.12 9.91
CA GLU A 110 -1.46 -10.63 9.13
C GLU A 110 -2.62 -11.65 9.10
N LEU A 111 -2.30 -12.95 9.06
CA LEU A 111 -3.30 -14.02 9.13
C LEU A 111 -3.96 -14.16 10.51
N ARG A 112 -3.27 -13.77 11.58
CA ARG A 112 -3.79 -13.85 12.96
C ARG A 112 -4.53 -12.59 13.37
N GLN A 113 -3.99 -11.43 13.04
CA GLN A 113 -4.64 -10.13 13.25
C GLN A 113 -4.26 -9.22 12.08
N SER A 114 -5.20 -9.05 11.16
CA SER A 114 -4.96 -8.40 9.88
C SER A 114 -4.80 -6.89 10.04
N PHE A 115 -3.62 -6.36 9.76
CA PHE A 115 -3.33 -4.92 9.79
C PHE A 115 -3.59 -4.26 8.43
N MET A 116 -3.31 -4.93 7.31
CA MET A 116 -3.60 -4.39 5.98
C MET A 116 -5.10 -4.40 5.69
N TYR A 117 -5.78 -5.49 6.04
CA TYR A 117 -7.23 -5.56 5.88
C TYR A 117 -7.96 -4.49 6.70
N VAL A 118 -7.57 -4.31 7.98
CA VAL A 118 -8.16 -3.29 8.85
C VAL A 118 -7.85 -1.88 8.33
N ALA A 119 -6.65 -1.63 7.83
CA ALA A 119 -6.29 -0.36 7.19
C ALA A 119 -7.17 -0.05 5.98
N ALA A 120 -7.43 -1.03 5.12
CA ALA A 120 -8.33 -0.87 3.97
C ALA A 120 -9.79 -0.61 4.42
N LEU A 121 -10.26 -1.25 5.49
CA LEU A 121 -11.59 -0.98 6.06
C LEU A 121 -11.70 0.43 6.67
N GLN A 122 -10.65 0.91 7.33
CA GLN A 122 -10.57 2.27 7.84
C GLN A 122 -10.59 3.29 6.69
N MET A 123 -9.78 3.07 5.65
CA MET A 123 -9.76 3.92 4.47
C MET A 123 -11.11 3.95 3.75
N ARG A 124 -11.85 2.83 3.72
CA ARG A 124 -13.24 2.81 3.21
C ARG A 124 -14.18 3.72 4.00
N LYS A 125 -13.99 3.84 5.32
CA LYS A 125 -14.79 4.78 6.13
C LYS A 125 -14.41 6.24 5.85
N GLU A 126 -13.13 6.51 5.60
CA GLU A 126 -12.64 7.85 5.23
C GLU A 126 -13.07 8.26 3.81
N ALA A 127 -13.14 7.31 2.86
CA ALA A 127 -13.47 7.55 1.45
C ALA A 127 -14.43 6.50 0.87
N PRO A 128 -15.71 6.46 1.30
CA PRO A 128 -16.65 5.40 0.95
C PRO A 128 -17.01 5.35 -0.54
N THR A 129 -16.87 6.45 -1.27
CA THR A 129 -17.15 6.53 -2.71
C THR A 129 -15.99 6.04 -3.58
N LEU A 130 -14.76 6.06 -3.05
CA LEU A 130 -13.53 5.70 -3.76
C LEU A 130 -13.19 4.23 -3.54
N ILE A 131 -13.40 3.71 -2.32
CA ILE A 131 -13.18 2.29 -2.00
C ILE A 131 -14.51 1.57 -1.95
N ARG A 132 -14.88 0.95 -3.07
CA ARG A 132 -16.15 0.23 -3.20
C ARG A 132 -16.16 -1.13 -2.52
N LYS A 133 -15.03 -1.82 -2.53
CA LYS A 133 -14.89 -3.20 -2.02
C LYS A 133 -13.56 -3.33 -1.28
N VAL A 134 -13.62 -4.04 -0.16
CA VAL A 134 -12.49 -4.49 0.65
C VAL A 134 -12.74 -5.98 0.92
N GLY A 135 -11.72 -6.78 1.25
CA GLY A 135 -11.85 -8.25 1.40
C GLY A 135 -13.06 -8.79 2.20
N LYS A 136 -13.24 -10.13 2.11
CA LYS A 136 -14.47 -10.92 2.34
C LYS A 136 -15.65 -10.59 1.40
N ASP A 137 -15.87 -9.32 1.03
CA ASP A 137 -16.91 -8.94 0.06
C ASP A 137 -16.55 -9.29 -1.41
N HIS A 138 -15.29 -9.68 -1.68
CA HIS A 138 -14.77 -9.98 -3.03
C HIS A 138 -14.49 -11.48 -3.28
N PHE A 139 -14.12 -12.24 -2.25
CA PHE A 139 -13.71 -13.66 -2.35
C PHE A 139 -14.77 -14.66 -1.86
N GLY A 140 -15.97 -14.18 -1.51
CA GLY A 140 -17.04 -15.00 -0.95
C GLY A 140 -16.86 -15.23 0.55
N GLY A 141 -17.76 -14.66 1.33
CA GLY A 141 -18.03 -15.09 2.71
C GLY A 141 -19.12 -16.14 2.72
#